data_AF-A0A941XUW1-F1
#
_entry.id   AF-A0A941XUW1-F1
#
_cell.length_a   1.000
_cell.length_b   1.000
_cell.length_c   1.000
_cell.angle_alpha   90.00
_cell.angle_beta   90.00
_cell.angle_gamma   90.00
#
_symmetry.space_group_name_H-M   'P 1'
#
loop_
_entity.id
_entity.type
_entity.pdbx_description
1 polymer ?
#
loop_
_entity_poly.entity_id
_entity_poly.type
_entity_poly.pdbx_seq_one_letter_code
_entity_poly.pdbx_strand_id
1 'polypeptide(L)' 'MYKVEITGVDTSKLKTLSFEETNQLIKEAHDGSTEARDKIIKGNLKLILSVIKRFSCKRENNDDLFQVGTIGL' A
#
# COMPACT_ATOMS: atom_id res chain seq x y z
N MET A 1 3.97 17.71 -11.34
CA MET A 1 3.13 16.62 -10.81
C MET A 1 3.05 16.83 -9.31
N TYR A 2 1.86 17.09 -8.75
CA TYR A 2 1.70 17.41 -7.32
C TYR A 2 2.14 16.21 -6.47
N LYS A 3 3.15 16.42 -5.61
CA LYS A 3 3.63 15.41 -4.65
C LYS A 3 2.54 15.25 -3.59
N VAL A 4 1.85 14.12 -3.59
CA VAL A 4 0.84 13.83 -2.57
C VAL A 4 1.55 13.09 -1.44
N GLU A 5 1.83 13.79 -0.35
CA GLU A 5 2.29 13.16 0.89
C GLU A 5 1.07 12.76 1.69
N ILE A 6 0.89 11.46 1.92
CA ILE A 6 -0.22 10.92 2.71
C ILE A 6 0.42 10.29 3.94
N THR A 7 0.03 10.74 5.13
CA THR A 7 0.62 10.30 6.42
C THR A 7 2.15 10.46 6.52
N GLY A 8 2.74 11.41 5.79
CA GLY A 8 4.20 11.60 5.74
C GLY A 8 4.96 10.60 4.84
N VAL A 9 4.23 9.77 4.09
CA VAL A 9 4.80 8.83 3.11
C VAL A 9 4.80 9.48 1.72
N ASP A 10 5.97 9.49 1.08
CA ASP A 10 6.12 9.96 -0.31
C ASP A 10 5.52 8.93 -1.27
N THR A 11 4.24 9.11 -1.60
CA THR A 11 3.48 8.19 -2.45
C THR A 11 4.06 8.00 -3.86
N SER A 12 4.81 9.00 -4.33
CA SER A 12 5.53 8.98 -5.62
C SER A 12 6.60 7.90 -5.69
N LYS A 13 7.17 7.52 -4.54
CA LYS A 13 8.26 6.53 -4.42
C LYS A 13 7.77 5.12 -4.15
N LEU A 14 6.45 4.93 -3.99
CA LEU A 14 5.88 3.61 -3.75
C LEU A 14 6.02 2.73 -5.00
N LYS A 15 6.73 1.63 -4.83
CA LYS A 15 6.84 0.57 -5.84
C LYS A 15 5.57 -0.26 -5.84
N THR A 16 5.05 -0.53 -7.03
CA THR A 16 4.07 -1.60 -7.25
C THR A 16 4.83 -2.90 -7.46
N LEU A 17 4.39 -3.97 -6.81
CA LEU A 17 4.85 -5.32 -7.10
C LEU A 17 4.05 -5.88 -8.28
N SER A 18 4.70 -6.66 -9.13
CA SER A 18 3.99 -7.49 -10.10
C SER A 18 3.25 -8.63 -9.40
N PHE A 19 2.30 -9.26 -10.10
CA PHE A 19 1.58 -10.42 -9.58
C PHE A 19 2.52 -11.59 -9.24
N GLU A 20 3.55 -11.83 -10.07
CA GLU A 20 4.55 -12.86 -9.83
C GLU A 20 5.39 -12.57 -8.59
N GLU A 21 5.91 -11.34 -8.45
CA GLU A 21 6.65 -10.93 -7.24
C GLU A 21 5.80 -11.04 -5.98
N THR A 22 4.52 -10.63 -6.07
CA THR A 22 3.60 -10.70 -4.93
C THR A 22 3.38 -12.15 -4.51
N ASN A 23 3.14 -13.06 -5.46
CA ASN A 23 2.96 -14.49 -5.14
C ASN A 23 4.20 -15.12 -4.53
N GLN A 24 5.39 -14.76 -5.02
CA GLN A 24 6.63 -15.29 -4.49
C GLN A 24 6.89 -14.79 -3.07
N LEU A 25 6.69 -13.48 -2.84
CA LEU A 25 6.79 -12.91 -1.51
C LEU A 25 5.73 -13.47 -0.56
N ILE A 26 4.50 -13.75 -1.01
CA ILE A 26 3.46 -14.37 -0.17
C ILE A 26 3.93 -15.75 0.32
N LYS A 27 4.55 -16.54 -0.56
CA LYS A 27 5.12 -17.84 -0.16
C LYS A 27 6.24 -17.68 0.86
N GLU A 28 7.17 -16.76 0.63
CA GLU A 28 8.27 -16.48 1.56
C GLU A 28 7.77 -15.91 2.91
N ALA A 29 6.75 -15.06 2.88
CA ALA A 29 6.11 -14.49 4.06
C ALA A 29 5.40 -15.57 4.88
N HIS A 30 4.76 -16.54 4.21
CA HIS A 30 4.14 -17.70 4.84
C HIS A 30 5.19 -18.63 5.49
N ASP A 31 6.41 -18.66 4.95
CA ASP A 31 7.56 -19.38 5.52
C ASP A 31 8.18 -18.65 6.74
N GLY A 32 7.67 -17.46 7.09
CA GLY A 32 8.12 -16.68 8.24
C GLY A 32 9.11 -15.57 7.90
N SER A 33 9.35 -15.29 6.61
CA SER A 33 10.21 -14.17 6.20
C SER A 33 9.56 -12.83 6.52
N THR A 34 10.10 -12.14 7.52
CA THR A 34 9.64 -10.81 7.93
C THR A 34 9.94 -9.76 6.85
N GLU A 35 11.03 -9.93 6.10
CA GLU A 35 11.36 -9.07 4.96
C GLU A 35 10.36 -9.22 3.81
N ALA A 36 9.90 -10.44 3.55
CA ALA A 36 8.88 -10.68 2.53
C ALA A 36 7.54 -10.02 2.92
N ARG A 37 7.14 -10.12 4.20
CA ARG A 37 5.97 -9.41 4.73
C ARG A 37 6.07 -7.90 4.54
N ASP A 38 7.21 -7.31 4.90
CA ASP A 38 7.44 -5.86 4.77
C ASP A 38 7.39 -5.39 3.30
N LYS A 39 7.98 -6.18 2.39
CA LYS A 39 7.89 -5.93 0.94
C LYS A 39 6.45 -5.99 0.42
N ILE A 40 5.66 -6.98 0.83
CA ILE A 40 4.24 -7.09 0.44
C ILE A 40 3.45 -5.88 0.93
N ILE A 41 3.61 -5.50 2.20
CA ILE A 41 2.91 -4.35 2.79
C ILE A 41 3.24 -3.08 2.00
N LYS A 42 4.54 -2.79 1.80
CA LYS A 42 5.00 -1.62 1.03
C LYS A 42 4.54 -1.64 -0.42
N GLY A 43 4.52 -2.81 -1.05
CA GLY A 43 4.03 -3.00 -2.42
C GLY A 43 2.53 -2.75 -2.58
N ASN A 44 1.75 -3.07 -1.54
CA ASN A 44 0.30 -2.89 -1.52
C ASN A 44 -0.15 -1.50 -1.04
N LEU A 45 0.72 -0.66 -0.49
CA LEU A 45 0.39 0.74 -0.19
C LEU A 45 -0.12 1.49 -1.43
N LYS A 46 0.40 1.18 -2.62
CA LYS A 46 -0.06 1.78 -3.88
C LYS A 46 -1.44 1.25 -4.32
N LEU A 47 -1.79 0.03 -3.92
CA LEU A 47 -3.15 -0.52 -4.08
C LEU A 47 -4.13 0.28 -3.20
N ILE A 48 -3.77 0.56 -1.94
CA ILE A 48 -4.58 1.38 -1.04
C ILE A 48 -4.82 2.77 -1.66
N LEU A 49 -3.80 3.42 -2.23
CA LEU A 49 -3.97 4.69 -2.93
C LEU A 49 -4.94 4.61 -4.11
N SER A 50 -4.88 3.53 -4.89
CA SER A 50 -5.80 3.27 -6.01
C SER A 50 -7.25 3.10 -5.51
N VAL A 51 -7.42 2.42 -4.38
CA VAL A 51 -8.72 2.22 -3.71
C VAL A 51 -9.25 3.56 -3.19
N ILE A 52 -8.47 4.31 -2.41
CA ILE A 52 -8.87 5.63 -1.87
C ILE A 52 -9.25 6.59 -2.99
N LYS A 53 -8.49 6.60 -4.10
CA LYS A 53 -8.84 7.45 -5.25
C LYS A 53 -10.24 7.13 -5.79
N ARG A 54 -10.70 5.88 -5.75
CA ARG A 54 -12.09 5.50 -6.10
C ARG A 54 -13.12 5.93 -5.04
N PHE A 55 -12.72 6.02 -3.78
CA PHE A 55 -13.59 6.43 -2.67
C PHE A 55 -13.54 7.94 -2.35
N SER A 56 -12.68 8.71 -3.02
CA SER A 56 -12.49 10.15 -2.83
C SER A 56 -13.71 11.04 -3.11
N CYS A 57 -14.80 10.48 -3.64
CA CYS A 57 -16.09 11.17 -3.73
C CYS A 57 -16.78 11.38 -2.36
N LYS A 58 -16.28 10.76 -1.28
CA LYS A 58 -16.76 11.01 0.09
C LYS A 58 -15.97 12.15 0.74
N ARG A 59 -16.61 12.97 1.59
CA ARG A 59 -15.99 14.06 2.36
C ARG A 59 -15.03 13.57 3.47
N GLU A 60 -14.38 12.42 3.29
CA GLU A 60 -13.49 11.83 4.29
C GLU A 60 -12.04 12.22 4.05
N ASN A 61 -11.26 12.30 5.13
CA ASN A 61 -9.86 12.65 5.07
C ASN A 61 -9.07 11.50 4.43
N ASN A 62 -8.30 11.80 3.38
CA ASN A 62 -7.50 10.80 2.67
C ASN A 62 -6.45 10.14 3.57
N ASP A 63 -5.95 10.85 4.58
CA ASP A 63 -5.00 10.29 5.56
C ASP A 63 -5.67 9.21 6.42
N ASP A 64 -6.89 9.46 6.90
CA ASP A 64 -7.64 8.50 7.73
C ASP A 64 -7.97 7.24 6.92
N LEU A 65 -8.42 7.41 5.67
CA LEU A 65 -8.68 6.30 4.75
C LEU A 65 -7.41 5.49 4.45
N PHE A 66 -6.26 6.15 4.36
CA PHE A 66 -4.97 5.49 4.13
C PHE A 66 -4.50 4.70 5.35
N GLN A 67 -4.65 5.24 6.55
CA GLN A 67 -4.33 4.52 7.78
C GLN A 67 -5.24 3.30 7.97
N VAL A 68 -6.56 3.46 7.81
CA VAL A 68 -7.51 2.34 7.90
C VAL A 68 -7.20 1.28 6.84
N GLY A 69 -6.91 1.68 5.61
CA GLY A 69 -6.51 0.77 4.54
C GLY A 69 -5.22 0.01 4.87
N THR A 70 -4.26 0.69 5.51
CA THR A 70 -2.97 0.10 5.92
C THR A 70 -3.13 -0.87 7.07
N ILE A 71 -4.04 -0.61 8.03
CA ILE A 71 -4.36 -1.53 9.13
C ILE A 71 -5.07 -2.80 8.62
N GLY A 72 -5.83 -2.70 7.52
CA GLY A 72 -6.55 -3.83 6.93
C GLY A 72 -5.69 -4.80 6.12
N LEU A 73 -4.44 -4.44 5.82
CA LEU A 73 -3.43 -5.31 5.18
C LEU A 73 -2.72 -6.20 6.19
#